data_AF-A0A1I4F206-F1
#
_entry.id   AF-A0A1I4F206-F1
#
_cell.length_a   1.000
_cell.length_b   1.000
_cell.length_c   1.000
_cell.angle_alpha   90.00
_cell.angle_beta   90.00
_cell.angle_gamma   90.00
#
_symmetry.space_group_name_H-M   'P 1'
#
loop_
_entity.id
_entity.type
_entity.pdbx_description
1 polymer ?
#
loop_
_entity_poly.entity_id
_entity_poly.type
_entity_poly.pdbx_seq_one_letter_code
_entity_poly.pdbx_strand_id
1 'polypeptide(L)'
;MINVLEGLLEYERATGGTPQSREARKSGEEYLLKRKLFRRLSTGEPADERFLSFLHPNRWRYDVLRALDYFRSSAMLTGANPDPRLGEAVNHIRSRRLEDGTWSLDWRLPGRVWFEVDDGPGKPSRWVTLRAFRVLRWWET
;
A
#
# COMPACT_ATOMS: atom_id res chain seq x y z
N MET A 1 -9.78 3.80 6.01
CA MET A 1 -9.61 2.43 6.52
C MET A 1 -8.14 2.09 6.76
N ILE A 2 -7.24 2.27 5.78
CA ILE A 2 -5.80 1.99 5.95
C ILE A 2 -5.10 2.85 7.03
N ASN A 3 -5.48 4.13 7.20
CA ASN A 3 -4.91 4.99 8.24
C ASN A 3 -5.07 4.42 9.65
N VAL A 4 -6.19 3.72 9.92
CA VAL A 4 -6.44 3.11 11.23
C VAL A 4 -5.50 1.92 11.44
N LEU A 5 -5.31 1.11 10.41
CA LEU A 5 -4.38 -0.02 10.44
C LEU A 5 -2.92 0.44 10.63
N GLU A 6 -2.50 1.49 9.92
CA GLU A 6 -1.19 2.12 10.10
C GLU A 6 -1.03 2.64 11.54
N GLY A 7 -2.04 3.34 12.07
CA GLY A 7 -2.02 3.82 13.45
C GLY A 7 -1.92 2.69 14.49
N LEU A 8 -2.69 1.61 14.32
CA LEU A 8 -2.62 0.43 15.19
C LEU A 8 -1.26 -0.26 15.12
N LEU A 9 -0.67 -0.35 13.92
CA LEU A 9 0.66 -0.93 13.73
C LEU A 9 1.74 -0.08 14.42
N GLU A 10 1.71 1.24 14.26
CA GLU A 10 2.66 2.14 14.92
C GLU A 10 2.48 2.16 16.44
N TYR A 11 1.23 2.08 16.93
CA TYR A 11 0.97 1.92 18.36
C TYR A 11 1.55 0.61 18.92
N GLU A 12 1.40 -0.50 18.21
CA GLU A 12 1.96 -1.79 18.58
C GLU A 12 3.50 -1.76 18.56
N ARG A 13 4.12 -1.12 17.57
CA ARG A 13 5.57 -0.91 17.51
C ARG A 13 6.10 -0.12 18.70
N ALA A 14 5.41 0.95 19.06
CA ALA A 14 5.87 1.87 20.11
C ALA A 14 5.66 1.32 21.53
N THR A 15 4.59 0.54 21.75
CA THR A 15 4.15 0.16 23.11
C THR A 15 4.11 -1.33 23.36
N GLY A 16 4.32 -2.15 22.33
CA GLY A 16 4.03 -3.59 22.35
C GLY A 16 2.55 -3.91 22.09
N GLY A 17 1.65 -2.93 22.17
CA GLY A 17 0.21 -3.10 21.91
C GLY A 17 -0.54 -3.97 22.93
N THR A 18 -1.86 -4.02 22.81
CA THR A 18 -2.74 -4.85 23.65
C THR A 18 -3.27 -6.05 22.85
N PRO A 19 -3.79 -7.11 23.51
CA PRO A 19 -4.50 -8.17 22.80
C PRO A 19 -5.62 -7.64 21.90
N GLN A 20 -6.36 -6.63 22.37
CA GLN A 20 -7.45 -6.01 21.64
C GLN A 20 -6.97 -5.20 20.43
N SER A 21 -5.87 -4.45 20.56
CA SER A 21 -5.33 -3.69 19.42
C SER A 21 -4.80 -4.62 18.33
N ARG A 22 -4.16 -5.72 18.73
CA ARG A 22 -3.69 -6.77 17.80
C ARG A 22 -4.85 -7.44 17.07
N GLU A 23 -5.92 -7.77 17.78
CA GLU A 23 -7.11 -8.39 17.18
C GLU A 23 -7.84 -7.42 16.23
N ALA A 24 -7.98 -6.15 16.62
CA ALA A 24 -8.54 -5.11 15.75
C ALA A 24 -7.71 -4.93 14.47
N ARG A 25 -6.37 -4.99 14.58
CA ARG A 25 -5.47 -4.93 13.41
C ARG A 25 -5.65 -6.15 12.51
N LYS A 26 -5.59 -7.36 13.06
CA LYS A 26 -5.76 -8.63 12.31
C LYS A 26 -7.11 -8.71 11.59
N SER A 27 -8.19 -8.32 12.25
CA SER A 27 -9.53 -8.32 11.63
C SER A 27 -9.64 -7.32 10.47
N GLY A 28 -9.02 -6.14 10.60
CA GLY A 28 -8.95 -5.17 9.49
C GLY A 28 -8.02 -5.61 8.36
N GLU A 29 -6.90 -6.27 8.66
CA GLU A 29 -6.03 -6.92 7.67
C GLU A 29 -6.81 -7.98 6.88
N GLU A 30 -7.51 -8.88 7.56
CA GLU A 30 -8.32 -9.94 6.94
C GLU A 30 -9.42 -9.36 6.05
N TYR A 31 -10.03 -8.23 6.44
CA TYR A 31 -11.00 -7.52 5.61
C TYR A 31 -10.40 -7.08 4.27
N LEU A 32 -9.17 -6.55 4.26
CA LEU A 32 -8.47 -6.13 3.04
C LEU A 32 -8.00 -7.35 2.22
N LEU A 33 -7.51 -8.40 2.88
CA LEU A 33 -7.00 -9.60 2.22
C LEU A 33 -8.10 -10.36 1.48
N LYS A 34 -9.28 -10.51 2.07
CA LYS A 34 -10.46 -11.10 1.39
C LYS A 34 -10.81 -10.36 0.10
N ARG A 35 -10.48 -9.07 0.02
CA ARG A 35 -10.73 -8.17 -1.11
C ARG A 35 -9.55 -7.99 -2.04
N LYS A 36 -8.47 -8.77 -1.87
CA LYS A 36 -7.23 -8.62 -2.66
C LYS A 36 -6.74 -7.16 -2.67
N LEU A 37 -6.98 -6.44 -1.57
CA LEU A 37 -6.74 -5.01 -1.35
C LEU A 37 -7.64 -4.04 -2.12
N PHE A 38 -8.00 -4.32 -3.38
CA PHE A 38 -8.69 -3.32 -4.22
C PHE A 38 -10.05 -3.75 -4.76
N ARG A 39 -10.47 -5.01 -4.58
CA ARG A 39 -11.70 -5.57 -5.17
C ARG A 39 -12.91 -5.50 -4.24
N ARG A 40 -14.11 -5.55 -4.84
CA ARG A 40 -15.37 -5.82 -4.13
C ARG A 40 -15.53 -7.32 -3.94
N LEU A 41 -16.03 -7.75 -2.78
CA LEU A 41 -16.32 -9.18 -2.55
C LEU A 41 -17.46 -9.70 -3.42
N SER A 42 -18.46 -8.87 -3.69
CA SER A 42 -19.68 -9.29 -4.40
C SER A 42 -19.46 -9.50 -5.89
N THR A 43 -18.68 -8.62 -6.53
CA THR A 43 -18.52 -8.63 -8.00
C THR A 43 -17.14 -9.09 -8.44
N GLY A 44 -16.16 -9.14 -7.54
CA GLY A 44 -14.77 -9.33 -7.91
C GLY A 44 -14.14 -8.09 -8.53
N GLU A 45 -14.88 -7.18 -9.15
CA GLU A 45 -14.33 -5.96 -9.76
C GLU A 45 -13.65 -4.98 -8.78
N PRO A 46 -12.75 -4.09 -9.25
CA PRO A 46 -12.21 -3.01 -8.44
C PRO A 46 -13.31 -2.21 -7.72
N ALA A 47 -13.11 -1.94 -6.44
CA ALA A 47 -14.05 -1.15 -5.63
C ALA A 47 -14.09 0.32 -6.04
N ASP A 48 -12.91 0.85 -6.39
CA ASP A 48 -12.65 2.14 -7.03
C ASP A 48 -11.42 1.90 -7.94
N GLU A 49 -11.54 2.17 -9.24
CA GLU A 49 -10.43 2.01 -10.20
C GLU A 49 -9.19 2.80 -9.78
N ARG A 50 -9.39 3.93 -9.08
CA ARG A 50 -8.31 4.80 -8.59
C ARG A 50 -7.51 4.16 -7.45
N PHE A 51 -7.94 3.03 -6.89
CA PHE A 51 -7.10 2.25 -5.97
C PHE A 51 -5.87 1.66 -6.68
N LEU A 52 -5.94 1.51 -8.00
CA LEU A 52 -4.84 1.03 -8.84
C LEU A 52 -3.95 2.18 -9.37
N SER A 53 -4.24 3.43 -9.00
CA SER A 53 -3.45 4.60 -9.37
C SER A 53 -2.43 4.93 -8.30
N PHE A 54 -1.15 5.03 -8.67
CA PHE A 54 -0.09 5.41 -7.75
C PHE A 54 -0.04 6.91 -7.55
N LEU A 55 -0.09 7.33 -6.29
CA LEU A 55 0.02 8.73 -5.91
C LEU A 55 1.13 8.95 -4.89
N HIS A 56 1.56 10.19 -4.76
CA HIS A 56 2.37 10.68 -3.65
C HIS A 56 2.14 12.21 -3.53
N PRO A 57 2.03 12.77 -2.31
CA PRO A 57 1.91 12.09 -1.03
C PRO A 57 0.52 11.43 -0.83
N ASN A 58 0.51 10.30 -0.12
CA ASN A 58 -0.71 9.57 0.22
C ASN A 58 -1.38 10.21 1.42
N ARG A 59 -2.06 11.35 1.24
CA ARG A 59 -2.76 12.05 2.34
C ARG A 59 -3.82 11.16 3.01
N TRP A 60 -5.10 11.40 2.73
CA TRP A 60 -6.19 10.54 3.18
C TRP A 60 -6.49 9.39 2.20
N ARG A 61 -5.94 9.46 0.98
CA ARG A 61 -6.30 8.57 -0.11
C ARG A 61 -5.66 7.19 0.03
N TYR A 62 -6.44 6.19 -0.32
CA TYR A 62 -6.04 4.80 -0.44
C TYR A 62 -5.56 4.51 -1.86
N ASP A 63 -4.48 3.75 -1.95
CA ASP A 63 -4.01 3.07 -3.15
C ASP A 63 -3.40 1.73 -2.76
N VAL A 64 -3.33 0.82 -3.73
CA VAL A 64 -2.86 -0.54 -3.52
C VAL A 64 -1.39 -0.60 -3.09
N LEU A 65 -0.56 0.35 -3.53
CA LEU A 65 0.85 0.41 -3.15
C LEU A 65 0.99 0.82 -1.68
N ARG A 66 0.18 1.76 -1.18
CA ARG A 66 0.10 2.08 0.26
C ARG A 66 -0.23 0.86 1.09
N ALA A 67 -1.24 0.10 0.66
CA ALA A 67 -1.68 -1.07 1.40
C ALA A 67 -0.62 -2.18 1.41
N LEU A 68 0.07 -2.40 0.29
CA LEU A 68 1.18 -3.35 0.24
C LEU A 68 2.38 -2.89 1.08
N ASP A 69 2.70 -1.60 1.09
CA ASP A 69 3.76 -1.05 1.96
C ASP A 69 3.43 -1.21 3.45
N TYR A 70 2.14 -1.10 3.79
CA TYR A 70 1.61 -1.43 5.11
C TYR A 70 1.77 -2.92 5.45
N PHE A 71 1.34 -3.84 4.57
CA PHE A 71 1.48 -5.28 4.82
C PHE A 71 2.94 -5.71 4.95
N ARG A 72 3.85 -5.12 4.15
CA ARG A 72 5.30 -5.28 4.33
C ARG A 72 5.72 -4.87 5.74
N SER A 73 5.29 -3.71 6.19
CA SER A 73 5.63 -3.15 7.50
C SER A 73 5.05 -3.98 8.66
N SER A 74 3.84 -4.53 8.49
CA SER A 74 3.19 -5.44 9.44
C SER A 74 3.92 -6.80 9.52
N ALA A 75 4.30 -7.36 8.37
CA ALA A 75 5.10 -8.58 8.30
C ALA A 75 6.46 -8.43 8.99
N MET A 76 7.14 -7.30 8.80
CA MET A 76 8.41 -7.01 9.51
C MET A 76 8.25 -6.94 11.03
N LEU A 77 7.10 -6.46 11.54
CA LEU A 77 6.84 -6.42 12.98
C LEU A 77 6.54 -7.81 13.54
N THR A 78 5.77 -8.60 12.80
CA THR A 78 5.22 -9.88 13.28
C THR A 78 6.08 -11.10 12.92
N GLY A 79 7.02 -10.95 12.00
CA GLY A 79 7.80 -12.06 11.42
C GLY A 79 7.00 -12.95 10.47
N ALA A 80 5.80 -12.52 10.05
CA ALA A 80 4.95 -13.30 9.16
C ALA A 80 5.48 -13.28 7.71
N ASN A 81 5.34 -14.41 7.02
CA ASN A 81 5.60 -14.49 5.58
C ASN A 81 4.54 -13.68 4.80
N PRO A 82 4.87 -13.20 3.58
CA PRO A 82 3.91 -12.52 2.72
C PRO A 82 2.66 -13.39 2.45
N ASP A 83 1.47 -12.83 2.68
CA ASP A 83 0.21 -13.57 2.45
C ASP A 83 -0.02 -13.78 0.93
N PRO A 84 -0.21 -15.02 0.45
CA PRO A 84 -0.42 -15.33 -0.97
C PRO A 84 -1.56 -14.53 -1.63
N ARG A 85 -2.55 -14.08 -0.85
CA ARG A 85 -3.68 -13.30 -1.34
C ARG A 85 -3.27 -11.91 -1.83
N LEU A 86 -2.09 -11.43 -1.47
CA LEU A 86 -1.52 -10.16 -1.96
C LEU A 86 -0.97 -10.25 -3.39
N GLY A 87 -0.78 -11.47 -3.92
CA GLY A 87 -0.06 -11.68 -5.19
C GLY A 87 -0.64 -10.92 -6.38
N GLU A 88 -1.96 -10.77 -6.46
CA GLU A 88 -2.60 -10.01 -7.53
C GLU A 88 -2.24 -8.51 -7.48
N ALA A 89 -2.30 -7.92 -6.29
CA ALA A 89 -1.92 -6.53 -6.06
C ALA A 89 -0.42 -6.31 -6.33
N VAL A 90 0.43 -7.28 -5.98
CA VAL A 90 1.86 -7.25 -6.28
C VAL A 90 2.12 -7.32 -7.79
N ASN A 91 1.39 -8.17 -8.51
CA ASN A 91 1.50 -8.29 -9.96
C ASN A 91 1.10 -6.97 -10.67
N HIS A 92 0.12 -6.23 -10.13
CA HIS A 92 -0.19 -4.89 -10.60
C HIS A 92 0.97 -3.91 -10.42
N ILE A 93 1.70 -3.96 -9.30
CA ILE A 93 2.92 -3.14 -9.17
C ILE A 93 3.95 -3.55 -10.22
N ARG A 94 4.20 -4.85 -10.40
CA ARG A 94 5.19 -5.34 -11.37
C ARG A 94 4.87 -4.91 -12.80
N SER A 95 3.61 -5.03 -13.23
CA SER A 95 3.20 -4.69 -14.59
C SER A 95 3.32 -3.20 -14.92
N ARG A 96 3.37 -2.35 -13.88
CA ARG A 96 3.46 -0.89 -14.00
C ARG A 96 4.89 -0.36 -13.92
N ARG A 97 5.89 -1.25 -13.87
CA ARG A 97 7.29 -0.87 -13.91
C ARG A 97 7.66 -0.37 -15.31
N LEU A 98 8.30 0.79 -15.38
CA LEU A 98 8.82 1.37 -16.61
C LEU A 98 10.10 0.64 -17.05
N GLU A 99 10.50 0.85 -18.30
CA GLU A 99 11.69 0.22 -18.90
C GLU A 99 12.98 0.57 -18.13
N ASP A 100 13.05 1.78 -17.58
CA ASP A 100 14.16 2.24 -16.74
C ASP A 100 14.13 1.68 -15.30
N GLY A 101 13.16 0.81 -14.99
CA GLY A 101 12.98 0.18 -13.70
C GLY A 101 12.28 1.02 -12.64
N THR A 102 11.78 2.22 -12.99
CA THR A 102 11.04 3.14 -12.11
C THR A 102 9.52 2.98 -12.24
N TRP A 103 8.76 3.77 -11.49
CA TRP A 103 7.30 3.84 -11.56
C TRP A 103 6.82 5.27 -11.73
N SER A 104 5.81 5.46 -12.58
CA SER A 104 5.18 6.75 -12.79
C SER A 104 4.33 7.18 -11.59
N LEU A 105 4.26 8.49 -11.36
CA LEU A 105 3.16 9.08 -10.60
C LEU A 105 1.91 9.07 -11.49
N ASP A 106 0.80 8.51 -11.06
CA ASP A 106 -0.44 8.55 -11.84
C ASP A 106 -1.28 9.76 -11.50
N TRP A 107 -1.21 10.18 -10.23
CA TRP A 107 -2.06 11.24 -9.73
C TRP A 107 -1.37 12.08 -8.67
N ARG A 108 -1.47 13.40 -8.84
CA ARG A 108 -1.20 14.41 -7.83
C ARG A 108 -2.50 14.91 -7.19
N LEU A 109 -2.60 14.79 -5.87
CA LEU A 109 -3.73 15.35 -5.12
C LEU A 109 -3.65 16.89 -5.10
N PRO A 110 -4.79 17.59 -5.26
CA PRO A 110 -4.80 19.06 -5.20
C PRO A 110 -4.50 19.58 -3.79
N GLY A 111 -4.04 20.83 -3.73
CA GLY A 111 -3.81 21.58 -2.49
C GLY A 111 -2.42 22.20 -2.42
N ARG A 112 -2.25 23.19 -1.54
CA ARG A 112 -0.99 23.92 -1.38
C ARG A 112 0.10 22.99 -0.84
N VAL A 113 1.29 23.09 -1.43
CA VAL A 113 2.53 22.43 -0.99
C VAL A 113 3.64 23.48 -0.97
N TRP A 114 4.65 23.27 -0.12
CA TRP A 114 5.80 24.17 -0.04
C TRP A 114 6.73 24.02 -1.25
N PHE A 115 6.87 22.79 -1.75
CA PHE A 115 7.58 22.47 -2.99
C PHE A 115 7.04 21.15 -3.55
N GLU A 116 7.14 21.00 -4.87
CA GLU A 116 6.81 19.75 -5.55
C GLU A 116 8.04 18.82 -5.54
N VAL A 117 7.84 17.57 -5.18
CA VAL A 117 8.92 16.56 -5.11
C VAL A 117 9.03 15.75 -6.38
N ASP A 118 7.90 15.50 -7.05
CA ASP A 118 7.81 14.72 -8.28
C ASP A 118 7.49 15.61 -9.48
N ASP A 119 8.04 15.27 -10.65
CA ASP A 119 7.87 16.01 -11.92
C ASP A 119 6.42 16.02 -12.44
N GLY A 120 5.53 15.26 -11.81
CA GLY A 120 4.10 15.26 -12.06
C GLY A 120 3.56 13.97 -12.65
N PRO A 121 2.24 13.90 -12.88
CA PRO A 121 1.60 12.72 -13.43
C PRO A 121 2.22 12.27 -14.76
N GLY A 122 2.39 10.96 -14.93
CA GLY A 122 3.04 10.32 -16.07
C GLY A 122 4.56 10.33 -16.04
N LYS A 123 5.20 11.03 -15.10
CA LYS A 123 6.67 11.05 -14.93
C LYS A 123 7.11 10.08 -13.84
N PRO A 124 8.33 9.52 -13.93
CA PRO A 124 8.92 8.74 -12.85
C PRO A 124 8.84 9.46 -11.51
N SER A 125 8.37 8.76 -10.47
CA SER A 125 8.31 9.29 -9.11
C SER A 125 9.30 8.59 -8.20
N ARG A 126 10.09 9.37 -7.47
CA ARG A 126 11.09 8.84 -6.52
C ARG A 126 10.41 8.08 -5.38
N TRP A 127 9.30 8.61 -4.87
CA TRP A 127 8.58 8.02 -3.73
C TRP A 127 7.72 6.83 -4.09
N VAL A 128 7.07 6.85 -5.27
CA VAL A 128 6.38 5.65 -5.78
C VAL A 128 7.40 4.55 -6.05
N THR A 129 8.50 4.88 -6.73
CA THR A 129 9.59 3.93 -7.02
C THR A 129 10.17 3.32 -5.75
N LEU A 130 10.50 4.12 -4.73
CA LEU A 130 11.02 3.60 -3.46
C LEU A 130 10.08 2.58 -2.81
N ARG A 131 8.78 2.90 -2.72
CA ARG A 131 7.80 2.00 -2.09
C ARG A 131 7.59 0.74 -2.92
N ALA A 132 7.48 0.87 -4.24
CA ALA A 132 7.35 -0.27 -5.15
C ALA A 132 8.53 -1.23 -5.00
N PHE A 133 9.77 -0.71 -5.02
CA PHE A 133 10.96 -1.52 -4.79
C PHE A 133 10.94 -2.26 -3.46
N ARG A 134 10.60 -1.58 -2.35
CA ARG A 134 10.58 -2.22 -1.04
C ARG A 134 9.51 -3.31 -0.94
N VAL A 135 8.35 -3.11 -1.58
CA VAL A 135 7.28 -4.12 -1.64
C VAL A 135 7.74 -5.32 -2.45
N LEU A 136 8.29 -5.11 -3.65
CA LEU A 136 8.72 -6.20 -4.53
C LEU A 136 9.85 -7.03 -3.90
N ARG A 137 10.86 -6.36 -3.31
CA ARG A 137 11.95 -7.05 -2.62
C ARG A 137 11.46 -7.92 -1.46
N TRP A 138 10.51 -7.41 -0.67
CA TRP A 138 9.93 -8.18 0.43
C TRP A 138 9.09 -9.35 -0.06
N TRP A 139 8.34 -9.18 -1.15
CA TRP A 139 7.54 -10.26 -1.73
C TRP A 139 8.38 -11.39 -2.32
N GLU A 140 9.59 -11.08 -2.76
CA GLU A 140 10.55 -12.03 -3.34
C GLU A 140 11.46 -12.70 -2.29
N THR A 141 11.26 -12.39 -1.00
CA THR A 141 11.97 -13.04 0.11
C THR A 141 11.28 -14.34 0.48
#